data_AF-A0AAD9XUN0-F1
#
_entry.id   AF-A0AAD9XUN0-F1
#
_cell.length_a   1.000
_cell.length_b   1.000
_cell.length_c   1.000
_cell.angle_alpha   90.00
_cell.angle_beta   90.00
_cell.angle_gamma   90.00
#
_symmetry.space_group_name_H-M   'P 1'
#
loop_
_entity.id
_entity.type
_entity.pdbx_description
1 polymer ?
#
loop_
_entity_poly.entity_id
_entity_poly.type
_entity_poly.pdbx_seq_one_letter_code
_entity_poly.pdbx_strand_id
1 'polypeptide(L)'
;MSIGASLGGFRTCMRSVIAVDGTNLKGRFRGTVFVATTQDGNEQVYPIAFGYSDSENNLSWEWFLDCLKGALGHIDELVFNFDRHASIEAGHFAENIKKRFHRKDVAVIMDKAARSYTEFKYNRHMKELRNLHNNAYVYVIDTGPYKWSHVHCPDGKKVQGDDDKCCRMHKIMPKICMPTAYVYSG
;
A
#
# COMPACT_ATOMS: atom_id res chain seq x y z
N MET A 1 -22.83 -14.25 10.71
CA MET A 1 -21.42 -14.44 11.14
C MET A 1 -21.24 -13.76 12.48
N SER A 2 -20.67 -14.44 13.48
CA SER A 2 -20.31 -13.81 14.76
C SER A 2 -18.82 -13.46 14.74
N ILE A 3 -18.48 -12.22 15.07
CA ILE A 3 -17.08 -11.73 15.02
C ILE A 3 -16.13 -12.56 15.90
N GLY A 4 -16.60 -13.05 17.05
CA GLY A 4 -15.81 -13.90 17.96
C GLY A 4 -15.43 -15.25 17.35
N ALA A 5 -16.37 -15.92 16.67
CA ALA A 5 -16.07 -17.16 15.96
C ALA A 5 -15.10 -16.92 14.79
N SER A 6 -15.22 -15.80 14.08
CA SER A 6 -14.32 -15.42 12.99
C SER A 6 -12.89 -15.19 13.47
N LEU A 7 -12.73 -14.48 14.60
CA LEU A 7 -11.43 -14.29 15.25
C LEU A 7 -10.84 -15.62 15.75
N GLY A 8 -11.68 -16.50 16.31
CA GLY A 8 -11.25 -17.82 16.77
C GLY A 8 -10.76 -18.73 15.62
N GLY A 9 -11.49 -18.74 14.50
CA GLY A 9 -11.12 -19.49 13.30
C GLY A 9 -9.82 -18.97 12.67
N PHE A 10 -9.64 -17.65 12.63
CA PHE A 10 -8.40 -17.03 12.16
C PHE A 10 -7.19 -17.50 12.95
N ARG A 11 -7.27 -17.45 14.29
CA ARG A 11 -6.14 -17.81 15.17
C ARG A 11 -5.74 -19.29 15.11
N THR A 12 -6.64 -20.17 14.70
CA THR A 12 -6.45 -21.63 14.81
C THR A 12 -6.14 -22.29 13.47
N CYS A 13 -6.70 -21.78 12.37
CA CYS A 13 -6.74 -22.51 11.12
C CYS A 13 -6.27 -21.70 9.89
N MET A 14 -5.98 -20.41 10.03
CA MET A 14 -5.68 -19.53 8.89
C MET A 14 -4.24 -19.05 8.92
N ARG A 15 -3.73 -18.67 7.75
CA ARG A 15 -2.42 -18.02 7.63
C ARG A 15 -2.50 -16.64 8.29
N SER A 16 -1.45 -16.22 9.01
CA SER A 16 -1.32 -14.90 9.64
C SER A 16 -1.14 -13.76 8.62
N VAL A 17 -1.99 -13.70 7.59
CA VAL A 17 -2.00 -12.65 6.57
C VAL A 17 -3.38 -12.02 6.56
N ILE A 18 -3.44 -10.71 6.76
CA ILE A 18 -4.69 -9.94 6.75
C ILE A 18 -4.61 -8.90 5.64
N ALA A 19 -5.55 -8.97 4.70
CA ALA A 19 -5.80 -7.90 3.75
C ALA A 19 -6.74 -6.86 4.36
N VAL A 20 -6.44 -5.57 4.23
CA VAL A 20 -7.32 -4.49 4.68
C VAL A 20 -7.57 -3.52 3.54
N ASP A 21 -8.84 -3.20 3.29
CA ASP A 21 -9.26 -2.19 2.34
C ASP A 21 -10.23 -1.17 2.97
N GLY A 22 -10.19 0.05 2.43
CA GLY A 22 -11.12 1.14 2.74
C GLY A 22 -11.91 1.51 1.48
N THR A 23 -13.22 1.32 1.50
CA THR A 23 -14.11 1.64 0.39
C THR A 23 -15.00 2.83 0.74
N ASN A 24 -14.94 3.89 -0.08
CA ASN A 24 -15.80 5.06 0.08
C ASN A 24 -17.22 4.78 -0.43
N LEU A 25 -18.20 4.99 0.45
CA LEU A 25 -19.62 4.86 0.12
C LEU A 25 -20.09 6.09 -0.67
N LYS A 26 -20.87 5.83 -1.73
CA LYS A 26 -21.49 6.87 -2.56
C LYS A 26 -22.98 6.97 -2.25
N GLY A 27 -23.56 8.14 -2.48
CA GLY A 27 -25.00 8.38 -2.37
C GLY A 27 -25.43 8.97 -1.03
N ARG A 28 -26.56 8.50 -0.48
CA ARG A 28 -27.16 9.04 0.76
C ARG A 28 -26.32 8.73 1.99
N PHE A 29 -25.60 7.61 1.97
CA PHE A 29 -24.67 7.21 3.02
C PHE A 29 -23.27 7.59 2.54
N ARG A 30 -22.74 8.68 3.09
CA ARG A 30 -21.35 9.10 2.89
C ARG A 30 -20.46 8.37 3.90
N GLY A 31 -19.16 8.43 3.69
CA GLY A 31 -18.18 7.82 4.59
C GLY A 31 -17.42 6.67 3.95
N THR A 32 -16.71 5.94 4.78
CA THR A 32 -15.74 4.92 4.40
C THR A 32 -15.97 3.68 5.24
N VAL A 33 -16.12 2.55 4.56
CA VAL A 33 -16.17 1.24 5.19
C VAL A 33 -14.78 0.62 5.08
N PHE A 34 -14.20 0.30 6.23
CA PHE A 34 -12.99 -0.50 6.31
C PHE A 34 -13.36 -1.97 6.44
N VAL A 35 -12.66 -2.84 5.72
CA VAL A 35 -12.86 -4.28 5.79
C VAL A 35 -11.51 -4.95 5.94
N ALA A 36 -11.36 -5.76 6.97
CA ALA A 36 -10.22 -6.65 7.16
C ALA A 36 -10.64 -8.07 6.82
N THR A 37 -9.93 -8.68 5.87
CA THR A 37 -10.16 -10.04 5.40
C THR A 37 -8.87 -10.86 5.48
N THR A 38 -9.02 -12.17 5.48
CA THR A 38 -7.92 -13.13 5.31
C THR A 38 -8.34 -14.17 4.29
N GLN A 39 -7.44 -15.11 4.00
CA GLN A 39 -7.70 -16.22 3.09
C GLN A 39 -7.69 -17.51 3.90
N ASP A 40 -8.77 -18.28 3.80
CA ASP A 40 -8.85 -19.58 4.46
C ASP A 40 -8.08 -20.67 3.68
N GLY A 41 -8.06 -21.90 4.24
CA GLY A 41 -7.39 -23.04 3.61
C GLY A 41 -8.01 -23.49 2.28
N ASN A 42 -9.19 -22.98 1.92
CA ASN A 42 -9.87 -23.24 0.66
C ASN A 42 -9.77 -22.05 -0.30
N GLU A 43 -8.83 -21.14 -0.05
CA GLU A 43 -8.58 -19.95 -0.85
C GLU A 43 -9.77 -18.96 -0.91
N GLN A 44 -10.71 -19.06 0.03
CA GLN A 44 -11.85 -18.15 0.09
C GLN A 44 -11.55 -16.92 0.94
N VAL A 45 -12.13 -15.80 0.55
CA VAL A 45 -12.06 -14.55 1.32
C VAL A 45 -12.86 -14.71 2.60
N TYR A 46 -12.18 -14.62 3.73
CA TYR A 46 -12.75 -14.76 5.05
C TYR A 46 -12.75 -13.41 5.78
N PRO A 47 -13.92 -12.80 6.06
CA PRO A 47 -13.99 -11.51 6.73
C PRO A 47 -13.66 -11.66 8.23
N ILE A 48 -12.75 -10.81 8.72
CA ILE A 48 -12.34 -10.78 10.14
C ILE A 48 -13.01 -9.63 10.87
N ALA A 49 -13.00 -8.44 10.29
CA ALA A 49 -13.56 -7.24 10.90
C ALA A 49 -14.05 -6.24 9.85
N PHE A 50 -14.97 -5.38 10.25
CA PHE A 50 -15.39 -4.21 9.48
C PHE A 50 -15.51 -3.01 10.39
N GLY A 51 -15.31 -1.82 9.84
CA GLY A 51 -15.43 -0.55 10.53
C GLY A 51 -16.04 0.50 9.62
N TYR A 52 -16.66 1.51 10.21
CA TYR A 52 -17.22 2.64 9.47
C TYR A 52 -16.67 3.94 10.03
N SER A 53 -16.36 4.89 9.14
CA SER A 53 -15.96 6.25 9.46
C SER A 53 -16.62 7.23 8.51
N ASP A 54 -16.81 8.47 8.94
CA ASP A 54 -17.37 9.53 8.10
C ASP A 54 -16.45 9.97 6.95
N SER A 55 -15.16 9.64 7.02
CA SER A 55 -14.21 9.85 5.93
C SER A 55 -12.99 8.94 6.02
N GLU A 56 -12.36 8.71 4.87
CA GLU A 56 -11.11 7.97 4.73
C GLU A 56 -9.95 8.93 4.99
N ASN A 57 -9.48 8.99 6.23
CA ASN A 57 -8.41 9.88 6.66
C ASN A 57 -7.46 9.14 7.62
N ASN A 58 -6.33 9.76 7.96
CA ASN A 58 -5.33 9.08 8.78
C ASN A 58 -5.87 8.68 10.16
N LEU A 59 -6.70 9.51 10.78
CA LEU A 59 -7.27 9.23 12.10
C LEU A 59 -8.26 8.06 12.04
N SER A 60 -9.04 7.94 10.97
CA SER A 60 -9.98 6.83 10.81
C SER A 60 -9.29 5.50 10.50
N TRP A 61 -8.20 5.53 9.73
CA TRP A 61 -7.31 4.38 9.55
C TRP A 61 -6.61 3.98 10.85
N GLU A 62 -6.04 4.93 11.59
CA GLU A 62 -5.41 4.69 12.91
C GLU A 62 -6.42 4.06 13.87
N TRP A 63 -7.62 4.65 14.00
CA TRP A 63 -8.70 4.12 14.82
C TRP A 63 -9.08 2.70 14.44
N PHE A 64 -9.31 2.42 13.15
CA PHE A 64 -9.72 1.09 12.71
C PHE A 64 -8.63 0.04 12.98
N LEU A 65 -7.37 0.38 12.70
CA LEU A 65 -6.24 -0.52 12.92
C LEU A 65 -5.97 -0.75 14.41
N ASP A 66 -6.16 0.24 15.27
CA ASP A 66 -6.08 0.08 16.72
C ASP A 66 -7.19 -0.84 17.25
N CYS A 67 -8.42 -0.66 16.77
CA CYS A 67 -9.53 -1.57 17.09
C CYS A 67 -9.25 -3.00 16.62
N LEU A 68 -8.74 -3.15 15.39
CA LEU A 68 -8.38 -4.45 14.81
C LEU A 68 -7.28 -5.13 15.62
N LYS A 69 -6.23 -4.39 16.00
CA LYS A 69 -5.14 -4.90 16.85
C LYS A 69 -5.65 -5.32 18.22
N GLY A 70 -6.51 -4.51 18.84
CA GLY A 70 -7.14 -4.86 20.11
C GLY A 70 -7.96 -6.15 20.04
N ALA A 71 -8.70 -6.36 18.94
CA ALA A 71 -9.50 -7.57 18.72
C ALA A 71 -8.63 -8.81 18.43
N LEU A 72 -7.58 -8.66 17.62
CA LEU A 72 -6.68 -9.74 17.24
C LEU A 72 -5.76 -10.17 18.38
N GLY A 73 -5.37 -9.25 19.26
CA GLY A 73 -4.37 -9.49 20.29
C GLY A 73 -2.98 -9.71 19.70
N HIS A 74 -2.10 -10.40 20.44
CA HIS A 74 -0.78 -10.77 19.94
C HIS A 74 -0.87 -12.00 19.05
N ILE A 75 -0.30 -11.90 17.84
CA ILE A 75 -0.22 -12.98 16.85
C ILE A 75 1.18 -12.94 16.25
N ASP A 76 1.90 -14.05 16.35
CA ASP A 76 3.24 -14.18 15.79
C ASP A 76 3.19 -14.11 14.26
N GLU A 77 4.19 -13.44 13.68
CA GLU A 77 4.37 -13.31 12.23
C GLU A 77 3.17 -12.73 11.46
N LEU A 78 2.35 -11.90 12.12
CA LEU A 78 1.21 -11.25 11.46
C LEU A 78 1.65 -10.27 10.36
N VAL A 79 1.21 -10.54 9.14
CA VAL A 79 1.45 -9.71 7.96
C VAL A 79 0.18 -8.98 7.56
N PHE A 80 0.27 -7.68 7.36
CA PHE A 80 -0.80 -6.89 6.76
C PHE A 80 -0.52 -6.63 5.27
N ASN A 81 -1.52 -6.93 4.44
CA ASN A 81 -1.61 -6.51 3.06
C ASN A 81 -2.65 -5.39 2.97
N PHE A 82 -2.35 -4.31 2.27
CA PHE A 82 -3.29 -3.21 2.09
C PHE A 82 -3.45 -2.98 0.59
N ASP A 83 -4.66 -2.62 0.15
CA ASP A 83 -4.88 -2.37 -1.26
C ASP A 83 -4.00 -1.20 -1.75
N ARG A 84 -3.11 -1.52 -2.70
CA ARG A 84 -2.01 -0.68 -3.16
C ARG A 84 -2.42 0.03 -4.45
N HIS A 85 -2.94 1.25 -4.35
CA HIS A 85 -3.11 2.08 -5.55
C HIS A 85 -1.74 2.40 -6.19
N ALA A 86 -0.71 2.69 -5.39
CA ALA A 86 0.61 3.09 -5.88
C ALA A 86 1.40 1.99 -6.60
N SER A 87 1.23 0.69 -6.28
CA SER A 87 1.95 -0.37 -7.01
C SER A 87 1.34 -0.65 -8.39
N ILE A 88 0.03 -0.45 -8.52
CA ILE A 88 -0.67 -0.52 -9.81
C ILE A 88 -0.24 0.69 -10.67
N GLU A 89 -0.18 1.88 -10.08
CA GLU A 89 0.32 3.08 -10.78
C GLU A 89 1.80 2.95 -11.17
N ALA A 90 2.68 2.47 -10.29
CA ALA A 90 4.07 2.21 -10.61
C ALA A 90 4.23 1.11 -11.67
N GLY A 91 3.42 0.05 -11.61
CA GLY A 91 3.38 -1.03 -12.60
C GLY A 91 2.93 -0.54 -13.97
N HIS A 92 1.82 0.18 -14.04
CA HIS A 92 1.33 0.82 -15.27
C HIS A 92 2.31 1.85 -15.82
N PHE A 93 2.97 2.61 -14.94
CA PHE A 93 3.97 3.59 -15.35
C PHE A 93 5.22 2.91 -15.93
N ALA A 94 5.70 1.83 -15.31
CA ALA A 94 6.78 1.00 -15.84
C ALA A 94 6.41 0.38 -17.21
N GLU A 95 5.16 -0.06 -17.40
CA GLU A 95 4.69 -0.52 -18.71
C GLU A 95 4.64 0.59 -19.76
N ASN A 96 4.19 1.79 -19.39
CA ASN A 96 4.17 2.94 -20.28
C ASN A 96 5.59 3.33 -20.71
N ILE A 97 6.57 3.25 -19.82
CA ILE A 97 7.99 3.46 -20.14
C ILE A 97 8.49 2.39 -21.12
N LYS A 98 8.17 1.12 -20.91
CA LYS A 98 8.54 0.03 -21.84
C LYS A 98 7.95 0.26 -23.23
N LYS A 99 6.68 0.70 -23.30
CA LYS A 99 5.98 0.98 -24.56
C LYS A 99 6.54 2.23 -25.26
N ARG A 100 6.87 3.29 -24.52
CA ARG A 100 7.31 4.57 -25.08
C ARG A 100 8.76 4.60 -25.53
N PHE A 101 9.65 3.98 -24.76
CA PHE A 101 11.09 4.01 -25.03
C PHE A 101 11.62 2.71 -25.63
N HIS A 102 10.79 1.65 -25.71
CA HIS A 102 11.16 0.33 -26.23
C HIS A 102 12.43 -0.26 -25.59
N ARG A 103 12.69 0.10 -24.33
CA ARG A 103 13.93 -0.23 -23.61
C ARG A 103 13.65 -0.86 -22.27
N LYS A 104 14.06 -2.12 -22.11
CA LYS A 104 13.85 -2.92 -20.90
C LYS A 104 14.73 -2.47 -19.74
N ASP A 105 15.95 -2.03 -20.03
CA ASP A 105 16.92 -1.53 -19.06
C ASP A 105 16.46 -0.24 -18.35
N VAL A 106 15.86 0.69 -19.10
CA VAL A 106 15.22 1.89 -18.56
C VAL A 106 14.11 1.51 -17.55
N ALA A 107 13.26 0.55 -17.91
CA ALA A 107 12.18 0.10 -17.02
C ALA A 107 12.70 -0.62 -15.77
N VAL A 108 13.79 -1.39 -15.88
CA VAL A 108 14.42 -2.06 -14.73
C VAL A 108 15.02 -1.06 -13.75
N ILE A 109 15.72 -0.03 -14.24
CA ILE A 109 16.30 1.01 -13.37
C ILE A 109 15.18 1.83 -12.70
N MET A 110 14.11 2.12 -13.44
CA MET A 110 12.95 2.83 -12.90
C MET A 110 12.25 2.01 -11.81
N ASP A 111 12.03 0.71 -11.99
CA ASP A 111 11.44 -0.16 -10.97
C ASP A 111 12.32 -0.22 -9.69
N LYS A 112 13.65 -0.25 -9.84
CA LYS A 112 14.58 -0.13 -8.71
C LYS A 112 14.49 1.22 -8.00
N ALA A 113 14.36 2.31 -8.75
CA ALA A 113 14.16 3.65 -8.20
C ALA A 113 12.82 3.73 -7.45
N ALA A 114 11.73 3.25 -8.05
CA ALA A 114 10.38 3.26 -7.50
C ALA A 114 10.32 2.56 -6.12
N ARG A 115 10.95 1.39 -6.02
CA ARG A 115 10.96 0.54 -4.82
C ARG A 115 12.04 0.93 -3.80
N SER A 116 12.85 1.95 -4.08
CA SER A 116 13.89 2.39 -3.14
C SER A 116 13.25 3.01 -1.90
N TYR A 117 13.72 2.62 -0.71
CA TYR A 117 13.22 3.15 0.58
C TYR A 117 14.04 4.32 1.13
N THR A 118 15.14 4.67 0.46
CA THR A 118 16.07 5.72 0.92
C THR A 118 16.39 6.65 -0.22
N GLU A 119 16.44 7.94 0.05
CA GLU A 119 16.77 8.97 -0.94
C GLU A 119 18.13 8.73 -1.60
N PHE A 120 19.10 8.20 -0.84
CA PHE A 120 20.40 7.80 -1.36
C PHE A 120 20.31 6.74 -2.47
N LYS A 121 19.61 5.63 -2.22
CA LYS A 121 19.42 4.56 -3.24
C LYS A 121 18.60 5.06 -4.43
N TYR A 122 17.54 5.83 -4.18
CA TYR A 122 16.73 6.45 -5.22
C TYR A 122 17.61 7.33 -6.13
N ASN A 123 18.37 8.26 -5.56
CA ASN A 123 19.24 9.17 -6.31
C ASN A 123 20.33 8.42 -7.09
N ARG A 124 20.85 7.32 -6.56
CA ARG A 124 21.78 6.44 -7.27
C ARG A 124 21.15 5.88 -8.55
N HIS A 125 19.94 5.35 -8.48
CA HIS A 125 19.23 4.82 -9.64
C HIS A 125 18.79 5.92 -10.62
N MET A 126 18.39 7.09 -10.12
CA MET A 126 18.05 8.23 -11.00
C MET A 126 19.27 8.78 -11.75
N LYS A 127 20.45 8.76 -11.14
CA LYS A 127 21.71 9.10 -11.82
C LYS A 127 22.06 8.06 -12.89
N GLU A 128 21.88 6.78 -12.59
CA GLU A 128 22.04 5.68 -13.54
C GLU A 128 21.09 5.84 -14.74
N LEU A 129 19.82 6.14 -14.48
CA LEU A 129 18.79 6.39 -15.49
C LEU A 129 19.15 7.58 -16.39
N ARG A 130 19.62 8.69 -15.79
CA ARG A 130 20.03 9.89 -16.52
C ARG A 130 21.20 9.61 -17.46
N ASN A 131 22.19 8.87 -16.99
CA ASN A 131 23.36 8.50 -17.79
C ASN A 131 22.99 7.51 -18.91
N LEU A 132 22.03 6.61 -18.66
CA LEU A 132 21.57 5.64 -19.65
C LEU A 132 20.70 6.29 -20.74
N HIS A 133 19.74 7.12 -20.34
CA HIS A 133 18.77 7.72 -21.26
C HIS A 133 18.14 9.00 -20.71
N ASN A 134 18.76 10.14 -21.03
CA ASN A 134 18.36 11.45 -20.49
C ASN A 134 16.88 11.80 -20.77
N ASN A 135 16.33 11.46 -21.95
CA ASN A 135 14.92 11.74 -22.26
C ASN A 135 13.95 10.91 -21.40
N ALA A 136 14.35 9.70 -20.99
CA ALA A 136 13.53 8.89 -20.09
C ALA A 136 13.59 9.46 -18.67
N TYR A 137 14.78 9.89 -18.23
CA TYR A 137 14.94 10.61 -16.96
C TYR A 137 14.04 11.85 -16.90
N VAL A 138 14.05 12.70 -17.93
CA VAL A 138 13.19 13.90 -17.99
C VAL A 138 11.72 13.53 -17.87
N TYR A 139 11.26 12.57 -18.68
CA TYR A 139 9.88 12.09 -18.63
C TYR A 139 9.47 11.55 -17.25
N VAL A 140 10.37 10.81 -16.60
CA VAL A 140 10.14 10.20 -15.27
C VAL A 140 10.03 11.26 -14.18
N ILE A 141 10.84 12.32 -14.25
CA ILE A 141 10.74 13.48 -13.36
C ILE A 141 9.47 14.29 -13.64
N ASP A 142 9.14 14.55 -14.91
CA ASP A 142 7.97 15.34 -15.29
C ASP A 142 6.64 14.66 -14.93
N THR A 143 6.63 13.32 -14.87
CA THR A 143 5.44 12.57 -14.43
C THR A 143 5.13 12.80 -12.95
N GLY A 144 6.12 13.25 -12.17
CA GLY A 144 6.01 13.49 -10.73
C GLY A 144 6.43 12.26 -9.93
N PRO A 145 7.63 12.23 -9.35
CA PRO A 145 8.14 11.11 -8.54
C PRO A 145 7.22 10.69 -7.40
N TYR A 146 6.41 11.60 -6.89
CA TYR A 146 5.45 11.36 -5.83
C TYR A 146 4.35 10.34 -6.19
N LYS A 147 4.10 10.08 -7.48
CA LYS A 147 3.08 9.12 -7.94
C LYS A 147 3.57 7.68 -8.03
N TRP A 148 4.88 7.48 -8.09
CA TRP A 148 5.44 6.16 -8.43
C TRP A 148 6.66 5.77 -7.59
N SER A 149 7.26 6.69 -6.84
CA SER A 149 8.43 6.45 -5.99
C SER A 149 8.08 6.45 -4.51
N HIS A 150 8.50 5.40 -3.79
CA HIS A 150 8.32 5.30 -2.34
C HIS A 150 8.99 6.46 -1.58
N VAL A 151 10.18 6.90 -2.00
CA VAL A 151 10.95 7.98 -1.33
C VAL A 151 10.29 9.35 -1.46
N HIS A 152 9.61 9.61 -2.57
CA HIS A 152 8.98 10.90 -2.85
C HIS A 152 7.47 10.89 -2.65
N CYS A 153 6.90 9.76 -2.24
CA CYS A 153 5.55 9.67 -1.70
C CYS A 153 5.44 10.73 -0.60
N PRO A 154 4.56 11.74 -0.71
CA PRO A 154 4.60 12.91 0.14
C PRO A 154 4.50 12.54 1.61
N ASP A 155 5.52 12.95 2.36
CA ASP A 155 5.49 13.01 3.82
C ASP A 155 4.52 14.11 4.28
N GLY A 156 3.22 13.90 4.06
CA GLY A 156 2.16 14.60 4.78
C GLY A 156 1.89 16.02 4.31
N LYS A 157 2.48 16.46 3.20
CA LYS A 157 2.04 17.68 2.54
C LYS A 157 0.93 17.33 1.56
N LYS A 158 -0.30 17.71 1.92
CA LYS A 158 -1.47 17.63 1.04
C LYS A 158 -1.13 18.30 -0.29
N VAL A 159 -1.10 17.52 -1.37
CA VAL A 159 -1.35 18.07 -2.71
C VAL A 159 -2.85 17.97 -2.89
N GLN A 160 -3.51 19.12 -3.04
CA GLN A 160 -4.96 19.21 -3.23
C GLN A 160 -5.35 18.34 -4.44
N GLY A 161 -5.92 17.16 -4.19
CA GLY A 161 -6.46 16.27 -5.23
C GLY A 161 -5.85 14.87 -5.31
N ASP A 162 -4.73 14.57 -4.64
CA ASP A 162 -4.09 13.24 -4.69
C ASP A 162 -4.16 12.54 -3.33
N ASP A 163 -5.15 11.65 -3.20
CA ASP A 163 -5.51 10.87 -2.02
C ASP A 163 -4.74 9.53 -1.94
N ASP A 164 -3.43 9.49 -2.21
CA ASP A 164 -2.71 8.21 -2.31
C ASP A 164 -2.72 7.44 -0.96
N LYS A 165 -3.45 6.31 -0.96
CA LYS A 165 -3.62 5.39 0.19
C LYS A 165 -2.27 4.82 0.64
N CYS A 166 -1.30 4.71 -0.27
CA CYS A 166 0.00 4.08 -0.01
C CYS A 166 0.89 4.90 0.93
N CYS A 167 0.94 6.24 0.76
CA CYS A 167 1.73 7.10 1.65
C CYS A 167 1.15 7.15 3.08
N ARG A 168 -0.17 6.96 3.24
CA ARG A 168 -0.83 6.95 4.57
C ARG A 168 -0.46 5.71 5.36
N MET A 169 -0.50 4.55 4.70
CA MET A 169 -0.19 3.27 5.34
C MET A 169 1.25 3.22 5.86
N HIS A 170 2.20 3.76 5.09
CA HIS A 170 3.62 3.82 5.49
C HIS A 170 3.86 4.60 6.80
N LYS A 171 2.96 5.51 7.18
CA LYS A 171 3.06 6.31 8.43
C LYS A 171 2.40 5.67 9.63
N ILE A 172 1.36 4.89 9.37
CA ILE A 172 0.53 4.27 10.42
C ILE A 172 1.15 2.91 10.81
N MET A 173 1.66 2.16 9.84
CA MET A 173 2.23 0.82 10.07
C MET A 173 3.37 0.78 11.10
N PRO A 174 4.36 1.70 11.11
CA PRO A 174 5.43 1.68 12.11
C PRO A 174 4.95 2.01 13.54
N LYS A 175 3.81 2.67 13.67
CA LYS A 175 3.22 3.00 14.98
C LYS A 175 2.35 1.87 15.53
N ILE A 176 1.79 1.04 14.65
CA ILE A 176 0.83 0.00 15.00
C ILE A 176 1.46 -1.40 15.00
N CYS A 177 2.40 -1.69 14.11
CA CYS A 177 3.11 -2.97 14.02
C CYS A 177 4.46 -2.91 14.75
N MET A 178 4.73 -3.87 15.64
CA MET A 178 6.11 -4.23 16.06
C MET A 178 6.83 -4.91 14.86
N PRO A 179 8.14 -5.26 14.89
CA PRO A 179 8.89 -5.50 13.65
C PRO A 179 8.48 -6.83 12.98
N THR A 180 7.37 -6.82 12.26
CA THR A 180 6.85 -7.93 11.45
C THR A 180 7.19 -7.72 9.98
N ALA A 181 7.40 -8.83 9.27
CA ALA A 181 7.75 -8.83 7.86
C ALA A 181 6.57 -8.34 6.99
N TYR A 182 6.86 -7.38 6.11
CA TYR A 182 5.88 -6.85 5.16
C TYR A 182 6.00 -7.60 3.84
N VAL A 183 4.94 -8.31 3.43
CA VAL A 183 4.87 -8.93 2.10
C VAL A 183 3.87 -8.15 1.27
N TYR A 184 4.41 -7.26 0.43
CA TYR A 184 3.63 -6.56 -0.59
C TYR A 184 3.51 -7.49 -1.81
N SER A 185 2.37 -8.13 -1.97
CA SER A 185 2.15 -9.17 -2.99
C SER A 185 2.07 -8.58 -4.39
N GLY A 186 3.20 -8.65 -5.12
CA GLY A 186 3.33 -8.69 -6.60
C GLY A 186 2.50 -7.69 -7.37
#